data_AF-A0A380DX98-F1
#
_entry.id   AF-A0A380DX98-F1
#
_cell.length_a   1.000
_cell.length_b   1.000
_cell.length_c   1.000
_cell.angle_alpha   90.00
_cell.angle_beta   90.00
_cell.angle_gamma   90.00
#
_symmetry.space_group_name_H-M   'P 1'
#
loop_
_entity.id
_entity.type
_entity.pdbx_description
1 polymer ?
#
loop_
_entity_poly.entity_id
_entity_poly.type
_entity_poly.pdbx_seq_one_letter_code
_entity_poly.pdbx_strand_id
1 'polypeptide(L)'
;MKKFVEKPAQGTAPSNLAIMGRYVLTPEIFDYLKTQKEGAGNEIQLTDAIERMNNDNQVYAYDFEGERYDVGEKLGFVKTTIEYALKDDSMREELTRFIKELGL
;
A
#
# COMPACT_ATOMS: atom_id res chain seq x y z
N MET A 1 -15.72 1.70 -8.98
CA MET A 1 -14.44 2.29 -9.44
C MET A 1 -14.31 1.99 -10.93
N LYS A 2 -13.72 2.85 -11.77
CA LYS A 2 -13.75 2.62 -13.24
C LYS A 2 -12.75 1.57 -13.75
N LYS A 3 -11.54 1.51 -13.18
CA LYS A 3 -10.49 0.58 -13.62
C LYS A 3 -9.44 0.36 -12.53
N PHE A 4 -9.13 -0.89 -12.24
CA PHE A 4 -8.09 -1.34 -11.31
C PHE A 4 -6.88 -1.84 -12.11
N VAL A 5 -5.68 -1.31 -11.85
CA VAL A 5 -4.47 -1.65 -12.63
C VAL A 5 -3.29 -1.89 -11.69
N GLU A 6 -2.70 -3.09 -11.74
CA GLU A 6 -1.45 -3.41 -11.06
C GLU A 6 -0.28 -2.68 -11.72
N LYS A 7 0.49 -1.90 -10.94
CA LYS A 7 1.77 -1.29 -11.34
C LYS A 7 1.75 -0.71 -12.77
N PRO A 8 0.92 0.32 -13.05
CA PRO A 8 0.82 0.89 -14.38
C PRO A 8 2.17 1.46 -14.84
N ALA A 9 2.47 1.33 -16.13
CA ALA A 9 3.62 1.99 -16.73
C ALA A 9 3.52 3.51 -16.57
N GLN A 10 4.65 4.19 -16.48
CA GLN A 10 4.70 5.64 -16.34
C GLN A 10 3.88 6.32 -17.46
N GLY A 11 2.98 7.23 -17.08
CA GLY A 11 2.08 7.93 -18.02
C GLY A 11 0.80 7.18 -18.41
N THR A 12 0.59 5.96 -17.91
CA THR A 12 -0.62 5.15 -18.23
C THR A 12 -1.59 5.02 -17.04
N ALA A 13 -1.27 5.63 -15.90
CA ALA A 13 -2.10 5.56 -14.70
C ALA A 13 -3.46 6.23 -14.92
N PRO A 14 -4.58 5.56 -14.56
CA PRO A 14 -5.93 6.12 -14.75
C PRO A 14 -6.26 7.24 -13.75
N SER A 15 -5.50 7.35 -12.65
CA SER A 15 -5.63 8.41 -11.64
C SER A 15 -4.35 8.48 -10.78
N ASN A 16 -4.34 9.40 -9.80
CA ASN A 16 -3.33 9.50 -8.75
C ASN A 16 -3.68 8.74 -7.47
N LEU A 17 -4.76 7.95 -7.45
CA LEU A 17 -5.13 7.12 -6.31
C LEU A 17 -4.33 5.80 -6.33
N ALA A 18 -3.58 5.53 -5.26
CA ALA A 18 -2.77 4.33 -5.12
C ALA A 18 -3.39 3.35 -4.11
N ILE A 19 -3.20 2.05 -4.36
CA ILE A 19 -3.77 1.00 -3.52
C ILE A 19 -2.88 0.77 -2.29
N MET A 20 -3.49 0.85 -1.11
CA MET A 20 -2.77 0.78 0.16
C MET A 20 -2.55 -0.65 0.69
N GLY A 21 -3.07 -1.67 0.00
CA GLY A 21 -3.01 -3.07 0.48
C GLY A 21 -3.98 -3.33 1.65
N ARG A 22 -5.15 -2.68 1.62
CA ARG A 22 -6.26 -2.92 2.56
C ARG A 22 -7.50 -3.16 1.73
N TYR A 23 -8.15 -4.30 1.96
CA TYR A 23 -9.29 -4.74 1.19
C TYR A 23 -10.34 -5.32 2.12
N VAL A 24 -11.61 -5.01 1.85
CA VAL A 24 -12.75 -5.75 2.37
C VAL A 24 -13.38 -6.40 1.16
N LEU A 25 -13.23 -7.72 1.05
CA LEU A 25 -13.61 -8.50 -0.12
C LEU A 25 -14.75 -9.43 0.26
N THR A 26 -15.75 -9.52 -0.59
CA THR A 26 -16.80 -10.51 -0.45
C THR A 26 -16.24 -11.89 -0.84
N PRO A 27 -16.83 -13.00 -0.35
CA PRO A 27 -16.29 -14.35 -0.58
C PRO A 27 -16.14 -14.74 -2.06
N GLU A 28 -16.93 -14.15 -2.95
CA GLU A 28 -16.91 -14.39 -4.40
C GLU A 28 -15.52 -14.15 -5.01
N ILE A 29 -14.66 -13.34 -4.38
CA ILE A 29 -13.28 -13.14 -4.83
C ILE A 29 -12.51 -14.46 -5.01
N PHE A 30 -12.82 -15.49 -4.21
CA PHE A 30 -12.15 -16.79 -4.32
C PHE A 30 -12.47 -17.51 -5.64
N ASP A 31 -13.67 -17.31 -6.22
CA ASP A 31 -14.02 -17.87 -7.52
C ASP A 31 -13.23 -17.20 -8.66
N TYR A 32 -13.01 -15.89 -8.55
CA TYR A 32 -12.16 -15.14 -9.48
C TYR A 32 -10.69 -15.56 -9.36
N LEU A 33 -10.16 -15.67 -8.13
CA LEU A 33 -8.79 -16.09 -7.86
C LEU A 33 -8.51 -17.53 -8.34
N LYS A 34 -9.45 -18.45 -8.13
CA LYS A 34 -9.33 -19.85 -8.55
C LYS A 34 -9.07 -20.01 -10.05
N THR A 35 -9.59 -19.09 -10.85
CA THR A 35 -9.46 -19.11 -12.32
C THR A 35 -8.49 -18.06 -12.85
N GLN A 36 -7.84 -17.30 -11.97
CA GLN A 36 -6.93 -16.23 -12.34
C GLN A 36 -5.63 -16.81 -12.92
N LYS A 37 -5.25 -16.31 -14.08
CA LYS A 37 -3.96 -16.63 -14.71
C LYS A 37 -2.87 -15.73 -14.14
N GLU A 38 -1.62 -16.16 -14.29
CA GLU A 38 -0.46 -15.35 -13.99
C GLU A 38 -0.51 -14.03 -14.77
N GLY A 39 -0.24 -12.93 -14.06
CA GLY A 39 -0.22 -11.58 -14.58
C GLY A 39 1.18 -10.97 -14.47
N ALA A 40 1.27 -9.77 -13.90
CA ALA A 40 2.55 -9.11 -13.68
C ALA A 40 3.51 -9.99 -12.87
N GLY A 41 4.75 -10.12 -13.34
CA GLY A 41 5.81 -10.87 -12.65
C GLY A 41 5.65 -12.39 -12.66
N ASN A 42 4.79 -12.96 -13.52
CA ASN A 42 4.43 -14.39 -13.53
C ASN A 42 3.81 -14.86 -12.21
N GLU A 43 3.07 -13.97 -11.54
CA GLU A 43 2.38 -14.26 -10.28
C GLU A 43 0.87 -14.15 -10.47
N ILE A 44 0.10 -14.89 -9.67
CA ILE A 44 -1.34 -14.72 -9.59
C ILE A 44 -1.63 -13.44 -8.79
N GLN A 45 -2.06 -12.39 -9.49
CA GLN A 45 -2.30 -11.08 -8.89
C GLN A 45 -3.73 -10.97 -8.35
N LEU A 46 -3.85 -10.55 -7.08
CA LEU A 46 -5.15 -10.25 -6.46
C LEU A 46 -5.84 -9.07 -7.17
N THR A 47 -5.07 -8.11 -7.66
CA THR A 47 -5.55 -6.88 -8.29
C THR A 47 -6.24 -7.15 -9.62
N ASP A 48 -5.73 -8.10 -10.41
CA ASP A 48 -6.37 -8.58 -11.63
C ASP A 48 -7.70 -9.31 -11.33
N ALA A 49 -7.74 -10.11 -10.25
CA ALA A 49 -8.97 -10.78 -9.82
C ALA A 49 -10.04 -9.79 -9.34
N ILE A 50 -9.64 -8.75 -8.60
CA ILE A 50 -10.54 -7.65 -8.19
C ILE A 50 -11.06 -6.89 -9.41
N GLU A 51 -10.23 -6.63 -10.43
CA GLU A 51 -10.69 -5.97 -11.66
C GLU A 51 -11.72 -6.83 -12.41
N ARG A 52 -11.48 -8.14 -12.51
CA ARG A 52 -12.47 -9.06 -13.10
C ARG A 52 -13.79 -9.04 -12.33
N MET A 53 -13.72 -9.08 -11.00
CA MET A 53 -14.89 -8.96 -10.15
C MET A 53 -15.59 -7.59 -10.30
N ASN A 54 -14.85 -6.51 -10.51
CA ASN A 54 -15.38 -5.16 -10.74
C ASN A 54 -16.17 -5.01 -12.07
N ASN A 55 -15.93 -5.90 -13.04
CA ASN A 55 -16.74 -5.93 -14.27
C ASN A 55 -18.12 -6.57 -14.04
N ASP A 56 -18.23 -7.49 -13.10
CA ASP A 56 -19.48 -8.22 -12.82
C ASP A 56 -20.25 -7.62 -11.62
N ASN A 57 -19.53 -7.03 -10.66
CA ASN A 57 -20.04 -6.50 -9.40
C ASN A 57 -19.51 -5.09 -9.15
N GLN A 58 -20.20 -4.30 -8.30
CA GLN A 58 -19.74 -2.97 -7.94
C GLN A 58 -18.59 -3.03 -6.91
N VAL A 59 -17.38 -2.62 -7.32
CA VAL A 59 -16.25 -2.39 -6.39
C VAL A 59 -16.12 -0.89 -6.09
N TYR A 60 -15.94 -0.55 -4.82
CA TYR A 60 -15.79 0.81 -4.34
C TYR A 60 -14.35 1.07 -3.89
N ALA A 61 -13.82 2.25 -4.22
CA ALA A 61 -12.58 2.74 -3.65
C ALA A 61 -12.92 3.59 -2.42
N TYR A 62 -12.20 3.37 -1.33
CA TYR A 62 -12.29 4.18 -0.13
C TYR A 62 -11.03 5.05 -0.04
N ASP A 63 -11.21 6.37 -0.09
CA ASP A 63 -10.12 7.32 0.11
C ASP A 63 -9.85 7.44 1.61
N PHE A 64 -8.71 6.90 2.04
CA PHE A 64 -8.37 6.81 3.45
C PHE A 64 -7.69 8.11 3.92
N GLU A 65 -8.20 8.69 4.99
CA GLU A 65 -7.57 9.82 5.66
C GLU A 65 -6.61 9.34 6.76
N GLY A 66 -5.31 9.60 6.56
CA GLY A 66 -4.28 9.34 7.57
C GLY A 66 -2.86 9.34 6.98
N GLU A 67 -1.87 9.18 7.84
CA GLU A 67 -0.46 9.08 7.42
C GLU A 67 -0.11 7.63 7.06
N ARG A 68 0.42 7.45 5.85
CA ARG A 68 0.94 6.16 5.38
C ARG A 68 2.45 6.13 5.56
N TYR A 69 2.93 5.10 6.24
CA TYR A 69 4.34 4.76 6.30
C TYR A 69 4.62 3.55 5.41
N ASP A 70 5.51 3.72 4.43
CA ASP A 70 5.99 2.60 3.63
C ASP A 70 7.23 1.98 4.25
N VAL A 71 7.02 0.97 5.08
CA VAL A 71 8.10 0.23 5.75
C VAL A 71 8.69 -0.90 4.90
N GLY A 72 8.19 -1.09 3.68
CA GLY A 72 8.75 -2.07 2.74
C GLY A 72 10.05 -1.60 2.09
N GLU A 73 10.28 -0.29 2.06
CA GLU A 73 11.51 0.35 1.57
C GLU A 73 12.45 0.66 2.74
N LYS A 74 13.76 0.48 2.55
CA LYS A 74 14.75 0.56 3.63
C LYS A 74 14.81 1.94 4.29
N LEU A 75 14.81 3.01 3.50
CA LEU A 75 14.83 4.37 4.01
C LEU A 75 13.51 4.73 4.69
N GLY A 76 12.38 4.31 4.10
CA GLY A 76 11.05 4.42 4.70
C GLY A 76 10.96 3.75 6.07
N PHE A 77 11.48 2.53 6.20
CA PHE A 77 11.58 1.81 7.47
C PHE A 77 12.36 2.59 8.53
N VAL A 78 13.56 3.09 8.20
CA VAL A 78 14.40 3.86 9.14
C VAL A 78 13.71 5.16 9.56
N LYS A 79 13.17 5.93 8.61
CA LYS A 79 12.44 7.18 8.89
C LYS A 79 11.26 6.94 9.82
N THR A 80 10.44 5.94 9.50
CA THR A 80 9.27 5.57 10.31
C THR A 80 9.70 5.19 11.72
N THR A 81 10.75 4.39 11.86
CA THR A 81 11.26 3.97 13.17
C THR A 81 11.70 5.16 14.02
N ILE A 82 12.47 6.08 13.44
CA ILE A 82 12.91 7.31 14.14
C ILE A 82 11.71 8.15 14.53
N GLU A 83 10.76 8.36 13.62
CA GLU A 83 9.58 9.18 13.89
C GLU A 83 8.73 8.62 15.03
N TYR A 84 8.46 7.31 15.03
CA TYR A 84 7.72 6.66 16.11
C TYR A 84 8.49 6.69 17.43
N ALA A 85 9.81 6.50 17.40
CA ALA A 85 10.64 6.59 18.60
C ALA A 85 10.66 8.03 19.17
N LEU A 86 10.63 9.05 18.32
CA LEU A 86 10.47 10.45 18.76
C LEU A 86 9.06 10.75 19.28
N LYS A 87 8.03 9.99 18.89
CA LYS A 87 6.67 10.10 19.46
C LYS A 87 6.58 9.47 20.85
N ASP A 88 7.44 8.52 21.20
CA ASP A 88 7.48 7.88 22.52
C ASP A 88 8.19 8.76 23.58
N ASP A 89 7.48 9.15 24.63
CA ASP A 89 8.02 10.01 25.70
C ASP A 89 9.23 9.39 26.42
N SER A 90 9.35 8.05 26.47
CA SER A 90 10.47 7.35 27.12
C SER A 90 11.76 7.39 26.30
N MET A 91 11.67 7.58 24.98
CA MET A 91 12.81 7.57 24.06
C MET A 91 13.13 8.96 23.49
N ARG A 92 12.14 9.86 23.40
CA ARG A 92 12.23 11.15 22.71
C ARG A 92 13.44 11.98 23.13
N GLU A 93 13.69 12.12 24.42
CA GLU A 93 14.76 13.00 24.92
C GLU A 93 16.15 12.48 24.55
N GLU A 94 16.42 11.20 24.80
CA GLU A 94 17.72 10.57 24.52
C GLU A 94 17.99 10.52 23.01
N LEU A 95 16.98 10.11 22.22
CA LEU A 95 17.10 10.03 20.77
C LEU A 95 17.31 11.42 20.13
N THR A 96 16.59 12.44 20.60
CA THR A 96 16.78 13.83 20.12
C THR A 96 18.20 14.32 20.39
N ARG A 97 18.76 13.99 21.57
CA ARG A 97 20.14 14.35 21.92
C ARG A 97 21.13 13.66 21.00
N PHE A 98 20.97 12.34 20.82
CA PHE A 98 21.82 11.55 19.93
C PHE A 98 21.82 12.11 18.49
N ILE A 99 20.66 12.42 17.92
CA ILE A 99 20.55 12.97 16.56
C ILE A 99 21.31 14.30 16.44
N LYS A 100 21.24 15.19 17.44
CA LYS A 100 21.98 16.46 17.44
C LYS A 100 23.49 16.25 17.53
N GLU A 101 23.95 15.24 18.26
CA GLU A 101 25.38 14.90 18.37
C GLU A 101 25.99 14.37 17.07
N LEU A 102 25.16 13.89 16.13
CA LEU A 102 25.61 13.50 14.78
C LEU A 102 26.07 14.70 13.93
N GLY A 103 25.78 15.94 14.35
CA GLY A 103 26.20 17.15 13.64
C GLY A 103 25.46 17.39 12.31
N LEU A 104 24.24 16.83 12.18
CA LEU A 104 23.33 17.04 11.06
C LEU A 104 22.50 18.31 11.22
#